data_AF-A0A2D9CIA2-F1
#
_entry.id   AF-A0A2D9CIA2-F1
#
_cell.length_a   1.000
_cell.length_b   1.000
_cell.length_c   1.000
_cell.angle_alpha   90.00
_cell.angle_beta   90.00
_cell.angle_gamma   90.00
#
_symmetry.space_group_name_H-M   'P 1'
#
loop_
_entity.id
_entity.type
_entity.pdbx_description
1 polymer ?
#
loop_
_entity_poly.entity_id
_entity_poly.type
_entity_poly.pdbx_seq_one_letter_code
_entity_poly.pdbx_strand_id
1 'polypeptide(L)'
;MLHYDEKTNEQRELRYATNQNSPFKDEQNGEVTLGHIVFKNGSLFVPKRNQVLQKILSLYHPLKNKIYTELDQVEIAKDDLFDLELEIDALNAAQGIDIDQAEAILRVELGSKVSEMSSKELKRDLLLFAKSNPKLFLELANDDNVQLRNFAIRATEAHIIKLADDQRTFTWASNGRKLMTVPFDENPYSAMASFFKTDEGIQVFQSIEKKFS
;
A
#
# COMPACT_ATOMS: atom_id res chain seq x y z
N MET A 1 14.50 -15.28 35.67
CA MET A 1 13.27 -14.66 35.14
C MET A 1 12.08 -15.25 35.91
N LEU A 2 11.00 -14.50 36.13
CA LEU A 2 9.79 -15.04 36.77
C LEU A 2 8.66 -15.16 35.74
N HIS A 3 7.87 -16.22 35.83
CA HIS A 3 6.64 -16.41 35.06
C HIS A 3 5.50 -16.73 36.01
N TYR A 4 4.38 -16.07 35.82
CA TYR A 4 3.17 -16.29 36.60
C TYR A 4 2.41 -17.49 36.04
N ASP A 5 2.28 -18.54 36.83
CA ASP A 5 1.53 -19.75 36.47
C ASP A 5 0.08 -19.60 36.95
N GLU A 6 -0.84 -19.41 36.00
CA GLU A 6 -2.27 -19.21 36.29
C GLU A 6 -2.93 -20.44 36.95
N LYS A 7 -2.36 -21.64 36.80
CA LYS A 7 -2.95 -22.86 37.36
C LYS A 7 -2.67 -23.02 38.84
N THR A 8 -1.45 -22.69 39.26
CA THR A 8 -1.04 -22.76 40.67
C THR A 8 -1.18 -21.43 41.39
N ASN A 9 -1.44 -20.33 40.65
CA ASN A 9 -1.52 -18.96 41.18
C ASN A 9 -0.21 -18.53 41.86
N GLU A 10 0.92 -18.92 41.28
CA GLU A 10 2.26 -18.70 41.84
C GLU A 10 3.24 -18.09 40.84
N GLN A 11 4.22 -17.35 41.34
CA GLN A 11 5.34 -16.84 40.55
C GLN A 11 6.46 -17.87 40.53
N ARG A 12 6.69 -18.47 39.37
CA ARG A 12 7.67 -19.54 39.19
C ARG A 12 8.93 -19.01 38.54
N GLU A 13 10.09 -19.41 39.08
CA GLU A 13 11.38 -19.00 38.54
C GLU A 13 11.75 -19.84 37.32
N LEU A 14 11.99 -19.18 36.21
CA LEU A 14 12.50 -19.78 34.98
C LEU A 14 14.03 -19.75 34.97
N ARG A 15 14.61 -20.90 34.66
CA ARG A 15 16.05 -21.11 34.53
C ARG A 15 16.35 -22.00 33.33
N TYR A 16 17.10 -21.48 32.36
CA TYR A 16 17.55 -22.27 31.23
C TYR A 16 18.72 -23.19 31.64
N ALA A 17 18.40 -24.47 31.82
CA ALA A 17 19.36 -25.53 32.12
C ALA A 17 19.41 -26.53 30.96
N THR A 18 20.61 -26.82 30.44
CA THR A 18 20.77 -27.68 29.24
C THR A 18 20.64 -29.17 29.55
N ASN A 19 20.80 -29.56 30.81
CA ASN A 19 20.76 -30.94 31.29
C ASN A 19 19.46 -31.29 32.03
N GLN A 20 18.44 -30.43 31.96
CA GLN A 20 17.16 -30.60 32.65
C GLN A 20 16.00 -30.68 31.65
N ASN A 21 14.87 -31.23 32.09
CA ASN A 21 13.68 -31.42 31.23
C ASN A 21 12.61 -30.33 31.38
N SER A 22 12.77 -29.47 32.39
CA SER A 22 11.84 -28.38 32.69
C SER A 22 12.54 -27.02 32.71
N PRO A 23 11.88 -25.95 32.21
CA PRO A 23 12.38 -24.59 32.37
C PRO A 23 12.15 -24.00 33.77
N PHE A 24 11.31 -24.63 34.60
CA PHE A 24 10.99 -24.15 35.95
C PHE A 24 12.00 -24.68 36.98
N LYS A 25 12.57 -23.78 37.78
CA LYS A 25 13.66 -24.10 38.72
C LYS A 25 13.26 -25.11 39.79
N ASP A 26 12.03 -25.02 40.28
CA ASP A 26 11.41 -25.91 41.26
C ASP A 26 11.23 -27.35 40.75
N GLU A 27 11.23 -27.56 39.43
CA GLU A 27 11.15 -28.88 38.80
C GLU A 27 12.52 -29.45 38.39
N GLN A 28 13.61 -28.71 38.62
CA GLN A 28 14.96 -29.11 38.22
C GLN A 28 15.67 -29.83 39.37
N ASN A 29 16.15 -31.05 39.11
CA ASN A 29 16.74 -31.92 40.12
C ASN A 29 18.26 -32.07 39.91
N GLY A 30 19.02 -32.05 41.01
CA GLY A 30 20.46 -32.29 41.00
C GLY A 30 21.30 -31.12 40.49
N GLU A 31 22.47 -31.42 39.93
CA GLU A 31 23.39 -30.43 39.40
C GLU A 31 22.88 -29.82 38.09
N VAL A 32 23.09 -28.53 37.91
CA VAL A 32 22.48 -27.73 36.83
C VAL A 32 23.55 -27.08 35.97
N THR A 33 23.49 -27.34 34.67
CA THR A 33 24.34 -26.70 33.67
C THR A 33 23.57 -25.55 33.02
N LEU A 34 23.93 -24.31 33.36
CA LEU A 34 23.31 -23.12 32.78
C LEU A 34 23.65 -22.99 31.30
N GLY A 35 22.62 -22.75 30.48
CA GLY A 35 22.78 -22.44 29.06
C GLY A 35 22.71 -20.94 28.79
N HIS A 36 23.40 -20.50 27.74
CA HIS A 36 23.29 -19.15 27.22
C HIS A 36 22.47 -19.13 25.93
N ILE A 37 21.54 -18.17 25.84
CA ILE A 37 20.72 -17.93 24.65
C ILE A 37 21.39 -16.82 23.86
N VAL A 38 21.86 -17.13 22.65
CA VAL A 38 22.54 -16.17 21.79
C VAL A 38 21.97 -16.25 20.38
N PHE A 39 21.41 -15.15 19.90
CA PHE A 39 21.01 -15.00 18.51
C PHE A 39 22.25 -14.70 17.68
N LYS A 40 22.46 -15.44 16.59
CA LYS A 40 23.57 -15.24 15.65
C LYS A 40 23.01 -14.62 14.39
N ASN A 41 23.54 -13.47 13.97
CA ASN A 41 23.08 -12.73 12.79
C ASN A 41 21.55 -12.50 12.79
N GLY A 42 20.99 -12.17 13.96
CA GLY A 42 19.55 -11.88 14.10
C GLY A 42 18.64 -13.11 14.17
N SER A 43 19.15 -14.33 14.00
CA SER A 43 18.34 -15.56 14.10
C SER A 43 18.89 -16.55 15.13
N LEU A 44 18.01 -17.41 15.63
CA LEU A 44 18.37 -18.51 16.53
C LEU A 44 17.61 -19.77 16.10
N PHE A 45 18.34 -20.76 15.59
CA PHE A 45 17.77 -22.07 15.33
C PHE A 45 17.77 -22.92 16.60
N VAL A 46 16.58 -23.32 17.05
CA VAL A 46 16.42 -24.18 18.23
C VAL A 46 16.02 -25.59 17.78
N PRO A 47 16.89 -26.61 17.94
CA PRO A 47 16.56 -27.96 17.50
C PRO A 47 15.48 -28.59 18.39
N LYS A 48 14.65 -29.48 17.80
CA LYS A 48 13.55 -30.19 18.49
C LYS A 48 13.96 -30.85 19.82
N ARG A 49 15.20 -31.37 19.90
CA ARG A 49 15.77 -32.00 21.11
C ARG A 49 15.92 -31.05 22.30
N ASN A 50 16.05 -29.75 22.06
CA ASN A 50 16.20 -28.74 23.10
C ASN A 50 14.82 -28.19 23.51
N GLN A 51 14.02 -29.07 24.12
CA GLN A 51 12.63 -28.79 24.49
C GLN A 51 12.52 -27.66 25.52
N VAL A 52 13.47 -27.58 26.45
CA VAL A 52 13.50 -26.53 27.47
C VAL A 52 13.65 -25.16 26.81
N LEU A 53 14.61 -25.00 25.89
CA LEU A 53 14.83 -23.73 25.22
C LEU A 53 13.62 -23.33 24.35
N GLN A 54 12.99 -24.29 23.66
CA GLN A 54 11.75 -24.04 22.92
C GLN A 54 10.65 -23.53 23.85
N LYS A 55 10.37 -24.22 24.96
CA LYS A 55 9.34 -23.79 25.92
C LYS A 55 9.63 -22.39 26.46
N ILE A 56 10.89 -22.11 26.81
CA ILE A 56 11.29 -20.77 27.29
C ILE A 56 10.97 -19.73 26.23
N LEU A 57 11.50 -19.88 25.01
CA LEU A 57 11.38 -18.85 23.98
C LEU A 57 9.95 -18.71 23.43
N SER A 58 9.21 -19.82 23.36
CA SER A 58 7.89 -19.88 22.74
C SER A 58 6.73 -19.56 23.69
N LEU A 59 6.82 -19.96 24.95
CA LEU A 59 5.68 -19.87 25.86
C LEU A 59 5.88 -18.82 26.93
N TYR A 60 7.12 -18.66 27.41
CA TYR A 60 7.33 -18.01 28.69
C TYR A 60 8.10 -16.70 28.62
N HIS A 61 9.02 -16.56 27.68
CA HIS A 61 9.95 -15.45 27.65
C HIS A 61 9.24 -14.13 27.29
N PRO A 62 9.45 -13.04 28.05
CA PRO A 62 8.55 -11.89 28.06
C PRO A 62 8.82 -10.94 26.89
N LEU A 63 9.90 -11.19 26.16
CA LEU A 63 10.31 -10.45 24.96
C LEU A 63 9.84 -11.13 23.67
N LYS A 64 9.17 -12.29 23.76
CA LYS A 64 8.47 -12.88 22.60
C LYS A 64 7.44 -11.86 22.10
N ASN A 65 7.40 -11.66 20.79
CA ASN A 65 6.59 -10.66 20.09
C ASN A 65 6.90 -9.19 20.45
N LYS A 66 8.04 -8.94 21.12
CA LYS A 66 8.55 -7.58 21.39
C LYS A 66 9.91 -7.35 20.76
N ILE A 67 10.83 -8.28 20.96
CA ILE A 67 12.22 -8.19 20.46
C ILE A 67 12.53 -9.31 19.47
N TYR A 68 11.84 -10.45 19.58
CA TYR A 68 11.91 -11.52 18.61
C TYR A 68 10.55 -12.17 18.46
N THR A 69 10.34 -12.80 17.31
CA THR A 69 9.16 -13.61 17.00
C THR A 69 9.61 -14.99 16.54
N GLU A 70 8.69 -15.95 16.58
CA GLU A 70 8.91 -17.22 15.88
C GLU A 70 8.70 -17.02 14.39
N LEU A 71 9.55 -17.67 13.59
CA LEU A 71 9.40 -17.65 12.14
C LEU A 71 8.29 -18.63 11.74
N ASP A 72 7.15 -18.10 11.29
CA ASP A 72 6.07 -18.88 10.68
C ASP A 72 6.21 -18.85 9.15
N GLN A 73 6.66 -19.96 8.57
CA GLN A 73 6.82 -20.10 7.12
C GLN A 73 5.47 -20.15 6.38
N VAL A 74 4.39 -20.55 7.05
CA VAL A 74 3.06 -20.64 6.44
C VAL A 74 2.45 -19.25 6.32
N GLU A 75 2.65 -18.39 7.33
CA GLU A 75 2.22 -16.99 7.30
C GLU A 75 2.91 -16.23 6.17
N ILE A 76 4.24 -16.32 6.07
CA ILE A 76 5.03 -15.69 4.99
C ILE A 76 4.54 -16.15 3.61
N ALA A 77 4.33 -17.46 3.41
CA ALA A 77 3.89 -17.98 2.12
C ALA A 77 2.48 -17.51 1.73
N LYS A 78 1.59 -17.21 2.69
CA LYS A 78 0.27 -16.64 2.42
C LYS A 78 0.36 -15.18 2.01
N ASP A 79 1.19 -14.41 2.69
CA ASP A 79 1.41 -13.00 2.36
C ASP A 79 2.05 -12.88 0.97
N ASP A 80 3.08 -13.68 0.68
CA ASP A 80 3.72 -13.75 -0.65
C ASP A 80 2.71 -14.12 -1.74
N LEU A 81 1.81 -15.07 -1.47
CA LEU A 81 0.77 -15.46 -2.43
C LEU A 81 -0.21 -14.32 -2.69
N PHE A 82 -0.63 -13.61 -1.65
CA PHE A 82 -1.54 -12.47 -1.76
C PHE A 82 -0.93 -11.34 -2.60
N ASP A 83 0.34 -11.01 -2.34
CA ASP A 83 1.06 -9.99 -3.11
C ASP A 83 1.20 -10.38 -4.59
N LEU A 84 1.46 -11.67 -4.87
CA LEU A 84 1.51 -12.21 -6.24
C LEU A 84 0.15 -12.15 -6.93
N GLU A 85 -0.94 -12.52 -6.25
CA GLU A 85 -2.30 -12.41 -6.79
C GLU A 85 -2.64 -10.96 -7.13
N LEU A 86 -2.29 -10.02 -6.26
CA LEU A 86 -2.50 -8.59 -6.48
C LEU A 86 -1.70 -8.06 -7.69
N GLU A 87 -0.44 -8.48 -7.85
CA GLU A 87 0.39 -8.15 -9.02
C GLU A 87 -0.23 -8.67 -10.32
N ILE A 88 -0.71 -9.92 -10.30
CA ILE A 88 -1.36 -10.55 -11.46
C ILE A 88 -2.63 -9.78 -11.85
N ASP A 89 -3.48 -9.44 -10.88
CA ASP A 89 -4.72 -8.69 -11.13
C ASP A 89 -4.43 -7.30 -11.69
N ALA A 90 -3.45 -6.58 -11.13
CA ALA A 90 -3.03 -5.28 -11.64
C ALA A 90 -2.51 -5.36 -13.08
N LEU A 91 -1.67 -6.34 -13.40
CA LEU A 91 -1.13 -6.54 -14.74
C LEU A 91 -2.23 -6.91 -15.75
N ASN A 92 -3.17 -7.76 -15.37
CA ASN A 92 -4.31 -8.12 -16.21
C ASN A 92 -5.21 -6.90 -16.49
N ALA A 93 -5.51 -6.11 -15.46
CA ALA A 93 -6.26 -4.87 -15.62
C ALA A 93 -5.52 -3.89 -16.56
N ALA A 94 -4.21 -3.69 -16.37
CA ALA A 94 -3.39 -2.82 -17.22
C ALA A 94 -3.40 -3.21 -18.70
N GLN A 95 -3.52 -4.50 -19.03
CA GLN A 95 -3.62 -4.95 -20.43
C GLN A 95 -4.93 -4.51 -21.12
N GLY A 96 -6.02 -4.38 -20.36
CA GLY A 96 -7.33 -3.99 -20.86
C GLY A 96 -7.55 -2.48 -20.98
N ILE A 97 -6.64 -1.67 -20.41
CA ILE A 97 -6.78 -0.21 -20.34
C ILE A 97 -6.43 0.45 -21.69
N ASP A 98 -7.28 1.40 -22.09
CA ASP A 98 -7.05 2.23 -23.28
C ASP A 98 -6.00 3.32 -23.04
N ILE A 99 -5.58 4.01 -24.11
CA ILE A 99 -4.51 5.00 -24.03
C ILE A 99 -4.90 6.23 -23.20
N ASP A 100 -6.14 6.69 -23.29
CA ASP A 100 -6.59 7.89 -22.59
C ASP A 100 -6.68 7.63 -21.07
N GLN A 101 -7.15 6.45 -20.68
CA GLN A 101 -7.15 6.01 -19.28
C GLN A 101 -5.71 5.72 -18.80
N ALA A 102 -4.86 5.13 -19.64
CA ALA A 102 -3.45 4.92 -19.29
C ALA A 102 -2.75 6.25 -18.97
N GLU A 103 -2.96 7.27 -19.81
CA GLU A 103 -2.45 8.62 -19.59
C GLU A 103 -2.98 9.21 -18.27
N ALA A 104 -4.28 9.06 -17.99
CA ALA A 104 -4.91 9.54 -16.77
C ALA A 104 -4.30 8.93 -15.50
N ILE A 105 -4.05 7.62 -15.52
CA ILE A 105 -3.45 6.89 -14.39
C ILE A 105 -1.99 7.31 -14.22
N LEU A 106 -1.20 7.30 -15.31
CA LEU A 106 0.22 7.63 -15.27
C LEU A 106 0.48 9.08 -14.89
N ARG A 107 -0.47 9.99 -15.13
CA ARG A 107 -0.34 11.40 -14.75
C ARG A 107 -0.16 11.59 -13.24
N VAL A 108 -0.66 10.66 -12.42
CA VAL A 108 -0.48 10.69 -10.96
C VAL A 108 1.00 10.54 -10.60
N GLU A 109 1.74 9.70 -11.33
CA GLU A 109 3.16 9.43 -11.08
C GLU A 109 4.09 10.35 -11.88
N LEU A 110 3.81 10.53 -13.17
CA LEU A 110 4.69 11.21 -14.12
C LEU A 110 4.32 12.67 -14.38
N GLY A 111 3.18 13.13 -13.84
CA GLY A 111 2.70 14.50 -14.02
C GLY A 111 2.43 14.84 -15.49
N SER A 112 2.69 16.08 -15.89
CA SER A 112 2.43 16.59 -17.25
C SER A 112 3.27 15.93 -18.35
N LYS A 113 4.33 15.18 -18.00
CA LYS A 113 5.18 14.50 -18.98
C LYS A 113 4.39 13.49 -19.83
N VAL A 114 3.30 12.95 -19.30
CA VAL A 114 2.45 11.97 -20.02
C VAL A 114 1.89 12.51 -21.33
N SER A 115 1.64 13.83 -21.43
CA SER A 115 1.12 14.48 -22.64
C SER A 115 2.10 14.42 -23.82
N GLU A 116 3.39 14.20 -23.56
CA GLU A 116 4.45 14.15 -24.58
C GLU A 116 4.85 12.71 -24.94
N MET A 117 4.31 11.71 -24.24
CA MET A 117 4.68 10.32 -24.40
C MET A 117 3.92 9.66 -25.54
N SER A 118 4.62 8.77 -26.27
CA SER A 118 3.97 7.94 -27.28
C SER A 118 3.06 6.89 -26.65
N SER A 119 2.06 6.40 -27.38
CA SER A 119 1.17 5.33 -26.92
C SER A 119 1.91 4.05 -26.51
N LYS A 120 3.09 3.79 -27.10
CA LYS A 120 3.94 2.64 -26.73
C LYS A 120 4.63 2.88 -25.39
N GLU A 121 5.09 4.09 -25.13
CA GLU A 121 5.69 4.47 -23.84
C GLU A 121 4.64 4.45 -22.74
N LEU A 122 3.45 5.01 -22.98
CA LEU A 122 2.33 4.96 -22.04
C LEU A 122 1.98 3.51 -21.68
N LYS A 123 1.79 2.62 -22.66
CA LYS A 123 1.51 1.21 -22.38
C LYS A 123 2.63 0.50 -21.61
N ARG A 124 3.89 0.77 -21.96
CA ARG A 124 5.03 0.19 -21.26
C ARG A 124 5.06 0.65 -19.81
N ASP A 125 4.96 1.96 -19.59
CA ASP A 125 5.10 2.55 -18.26
C ASP A 125 3.89 2.22 -17.38
N LEU A 126 2.69 2.07 -17.97
CA LEU A 126 1.51 1.57 -17.27
C LEU A 126 1.70 0.15 -16.72
N LEU A 127 2.26 -0.75 -17.54
CA LEU A 127 2.56 -2.13 -17.10
C LEU A 127 3.66 -2.16 -16.02
N LEU A 128 4.66 -1.28 -16.14
CA LEU A 128 5.69 -1.15 -15.11
C LEU A 128 5.11 -0.63 -13.80
N PHE A 129 4.19 0.32 -13.85
CA PHE A 129 3.50 0.86 -12.68
C PHE A 129 2.58 -0.18 -12.02
N ALA A 130 1.78 -0.90 -12.81
CA ALA A 130 0.95 -2.00 -12.32
C ALA A 130 1.78 -3.09 -11.62
N LYS A 131 3.00 -3.35 -12.11
CA LYS A 131 3.93 -4.28 -11.50
C LYS A 131 4.56 -3.74 -10.21
N SER A 132 5.04 -2.50 -10.23
CA SER A 132 5.82 -1.93 -9.12
C SER A 132 4.95 -1.51 -7.94
N ASN A 133 3.70 -1.13 -8.20
CA ASN A 133 2.75 -0.73 -7.18
C ASN A 133 1.32 -1.20 -7.51
N PRO A 134 1.05 -2.52 -7.43
CA PRO A 134 -0.21 -3.12 -7.86
C PRO A 134 -1.44 -2.54 -7.16
N LYS A 135 -1.32 -2.29 -5.85
CA LYS A 135 -2.40 -1.75 -5.03
C LYS A 135 -2.84 -0.36 -5.49
N LEU A 136 -1.90 0.59 -5.56
CA LEU A 136 -2.19 1.96 -5.99
C LEU A 136 -2.69 1.98 -7.43
N PHE A 137 -2.09 1.16 -8.30
CA PHE A 137 -2.54 1.03 -9.67
C PHE A 137 -4.01 0.62 -9.76
N LEU A 138 -4.43 -0.43 -9.04
CA LEU A 138 -5.81 -0.89 -9.02
C LEU A 138 -6.76 0.15 -8.42
N GLU A 139 -6.34 0.88 -7.38
CA GLU A 139 -7.12 1.99 -6.82
C GLU A 139 -7.38 3.08 -7.87
N LEU A 140 -6.36 3.45 -8.66
CA LEU A 140 -6.47 4.46 -9.70
C LEU A 140 -7.24 3.96 -10.93
N ALA A 141 -7.05 2.70 -11.31
CA ALA A 141 -7.73 2.09 -12.45
C ALA A 141 -9.25 1.97 -12.22
N ASN A 142 -9.66 1.77 -10.97
CA ASN A 142 -11.06 1.68 -10.57
C ASN A 142 -11.69 3.04 -10.19
N ASP A 143 -10.95 4.15 -10.24
CA ASP A 143 -11.50 5.48 -9.96
C ASP A 143 -12.21 6.05 -11.21
N ASP A 144 -13.54 6.01 -11.20
CA ASP A 144 -14.41 6.55 -12.25
C ASP A 144 -14.15 8.04 -12.59
N ASN A 145 -13.54 8.80 -11.67
CA ASN A 145 -13.23 10.21 -11.90
C ASN A 145 -11.85 10.42 -12.53
N VAL A 146 -10.99 9.41 -12.59
CA VAL A 146 -9.60 9.58 -13.08
C VAL A 146 -9.57 10.13 -14.50
N GLN A 147 -10.44 9.65 -15.37
CA GLN A 147 -10.57 10.13 -16.74
C GLN A 147 -11.09 11.56 -16.81
N LEU A 148 -12.12 11.91 -16.02
CA LEU A 148 -12.69 13.26 -16.00
C LEU A 148 -11.70 14.30 -15.46
N ARG A 149 -10.89 13.93 -14.46
CA ARG A 149 -9.79 14.77 -13.96
C ARG A 149 -8.74 14.96 -15.04
N ASN A 150 -8.32 13.89 -15.72
CA ASN A 150 -7.36 13.98 -16.82
C ASN A 150 -7.88 14.87 -17.96
N PHE A 151 -9.17 14.74 -18.31
CA PHE A 151 -9.81 15.58 -19.32
C PHE A 151 -9.75 17.07 -18.96
N ALA A 152 -10.05 17.44 -17.70
CA ALA A 152 -9.93 18.82 -17.24
C ALA A 152 -8.47 19.34 -17.31
N ILE A 153 -7.50 18.50 -16.97
CA ILE A 153 -6.07 18.85 -17.06
C ILE A 153 -5.68 19.08 -18.52
N ARG A 154 -5.99 18.13 -19.42
CA ARG A 154 -5.74 18.26 -20.86
C ARG A 154 -6.37 19.51 -21.44
N ALA A 155 -7.60 19.85 -21.03
CA ALA A 155 -8.29 21.04 -21.51
C ALA A 155 -7.62 22.33 -21.03
N THR A 156 -6.98 22.29 -19.86
CA THR A 156 -6.18 23.40 -19.32
C THR A 156 -4.86 23.53 -20.07
N GLU A 157 -4.15 22.42 -20.30
CA GLU A 157 -2.89 22.38 -21.07
C GLU A 157 -3.10 22.82 -22.53
N ALA A 158 -4.23 22.45 -23.14
CA ALA A 158 -4.62 22.88 -24.48
C ALA A 158 -5.13 24.33 -24.55
N HIS A 159 -5.13 25.08 -23.44
CA HIS A 159 -5.62 26.45 -23.36
C HIS A 159 -7.08 26.59 -23.84
N ILE A 160 -7.92 25.58 -23.60
CA ILE A 160 -9.36 25.63 -23.86
C ILE A 160 -10.07 26.24 -22.65
N ILE A 161 -9.69 25.77 -21.46
CA ILE A 161 -10.10 26.31 -20.18
C ILE A 161 -8.86 26.80 -19.42
N LYS A 162 -9.07 27.66 -18.44
CA LYS A 162 -8.01 28.19 -17.58
C LYS A 162 -8.43 28.04 -16.12
N LEU A 163 -7.52 27.53 -15.30
CA LEU A 163 -7.60 27.62 -13.85
C LEU A 163 -6.95 28.94 -13.43
N ALA A 164 -7.65 29.74 -12.64
CA ALA A 164 -7.10 30.97 -12.07
C ALA A 164 -5.92 30.67 -11.13
N ASP A 165 -5.02 31.63 -10.96
CA ASP A 165 -3.80 31.47 -10.16
C ASP A 165 -4.10 31.19 -8.67
N ASP A 166 -5.28 31.61 -8.20
CA ASP A 166 -5.80 31.32 -6.86
C ASP A 166 -6.34 29.89 -6.71
N GLN A 167 -6.32 29.10 -7.79
CA GLN A 167 -6.87 27.75 -7.91
C GLN A 167 -8.35 27.62 -7.56
N ARG A 168 -9.13 28.71 -7.62
CA ARG A 168 -10.54 28.71 -7.19
C ARG A 168 -11.55 28.82 -8.31
N THR A 169 -11.13 29.22 -9.50
CA THR A 169 -12.08 29.47 -10.58
C THR A 169 -11.60 28.89 -11.89
N PHE A 170 -12.47 28.12 -12.54
CA PHE A 170 -12.30 27.73 -13.93
C PHE A 170 -13.02 28.72 -14.84
N THR A 171 -12.36 29.13 -15.92
CA THR A 171 -12.90 30.04 -16.93
C THR A 171 -12.60 29.51 -18.33
N TRP A 172 -13.41 29.89 -19.32
CA TRP A 172 -13.04 29.72 -20.73
C TRP A 172 -11.81 30.56 -21.07
N ALA A 173 -10.82 29.96 -21.73
CA ALA A 173 -9.63 30.70 -22.14
C ALA A 173 -9.91 31.71 -23.26
N SER A 174 -10.93 31.46 -24.09
CA SER A 174 -11.27 32.30 -25.24
C SER A 174 -11.91 33.65 -24.88
N ASN A 175 -12.71 33.71 -23.83
CA ASN A 175 -13.50 34.90 -23.48
C ASN A 175 -13.50 35.22 -21.97
N GLY A 176 -12.83 34.42 -21.14
CA GLY A 176 -12.76 34.61 -19.69
C GLY A 176 -14.07 34.35 -18.94
N ARG A 177 -15.12 33.85 -19.62
CA ARG A 177 -16.40 33.56 -18.96
C ARG A 177 -16.22 32.43 -17.96
N LYS A 178 -16.73 32.64 -16.75
CA LYS A 178 -16.68 31.68 -15.64
C LYS A 178 -17.43 30.39 -15.98
N LEU A 179 -16.80 29.26 -15.67
CA LEU A 179 -17.37 27.91 -15.77
C LEU A 179 -17.89 27.46 -14.42
N MET A 180 -17.01 27.42 -13.42
CA MET A 180 -17.36 27.03 -12.06
C MET A 180 -16.42 27.64 -11.03
N THR A 181 -16.77 27.54 -9.76
CA THR A 181 -15.86 27.81 -8.63
C THR A 181 -15.58 26.51 -7.90
N VAL A 182 -14.31 26.29 -7.58
CA VAL A 182 -13.84 25.16 -6.79
C VAL A 182 -14.30 25.38 -5.33
N PRO A 183 -14.99 24.41 -4.72
CA PRO A 183 -15.33 24.46 -3.30
C PRO A 183 -14.08 24.63 -2.42
N PHE A 184 -14.27 25.23 -1.24
CA PHE A 184 -13.18 25.37 -0.28
C PHE A 184 -12.71 23.99 0.19
N ASP A 185 -11.39 23.79 0.29
CA ASP A 185 -10.71 22.53 0.64
C ASP A 185 -10.84 21.36 -0.37
N GLU A 186 -11.29 21.62 -1.60
CA GLU A 186 -11.33 20.59 -2.65
C GLU A 186 -10.21 20.75 -3.69
N ASN A 187 -9.68 19.64 -4.19
CA ASN A 187 -8.74 19.68 -5.31
C ASN A 187 -9.46 20.23 -6.58
N PRO A 188 -8.91 21.24 -7.28
CA PRO A 188 -9.57 21.89 -8.41
C PRO A 188 -10.03 20.93 -9.51
N TYR A 189 -9.18 19.98 -9.90
CA TYR A 189 -9.51 19.03 -10.96
C TYR A 189 -10.51 17.98 -10.51
N SER A 190 -10.52 17.63 -9.22
CA SER A 190 -11.54 16.76 -8.64
C SER A 190 -12.91 17.45 -8.62
N ALA A 191 -12.95 18.72 -8.23
CA ALA A 191 -14.16 19.52 -8.28
C ALA A 191 -14.69 19.68 -9.72
N MET A 192 -13.79 19.87 -10.69
CA MET A 192 -14.15 19.95 -12.12
C MET A 192 -14.67 18.61 -12.66
N ALA A 193 -14.08 17.49 -12.24
CA ALA A 193 -14.59 16.17 -12.59
C ALA A 193 -16.02 15.94 -12.05
N SER A 194 -16.28 16.36 -10.80
CA SER A 194 -17.61 16.36 -10.21
C SER A 194 -18.57 17.29 -10.97
N PHE A 195 -18.10 18.48 -11.37
CA PHE A 195 -18.89 19.43 -12.16
C PHE A 195 -19.32 18.84 -13.49
N PHE A 196 -18.45 18.13 -14.23
CA PHE A 196 -18.80 17.48 -15.49
C PHE A 196 -19.92 16.44 -15.39
N LYS A 197 -20.20 15.92 -14.18
CA LYS A 197 -21.32 15.00 -13.95
C LYS A 197 -22.67 15.70 -13.73
N THR A 198 -22.69 17.03 -13.64
CA THR A 198 -23.93 17.83 -13.51
C THR A 198 -24.55 18.15 -14.87
N ASP A 199 -25.84 18.48 -14.90
CA ASP A 199 -26.55 18.82 -16.14
C ASP A 199 -25.89 19.98 -16.91
N GLU A 200 -25.39 21.00 -16.20
CA GLU A 200 -24.65 22.11 -16.80
C GLU A 200 -23.25 21.67 -17.26
N GLY A 201 -22.55 20.89 -16.43
CA GLY A 201 -21.20 20.44 -16.73
C GLY A 201 -21.10 19.47 -17.91
N ILE A 202 -22.14 18.65 -18.17
CA ILE A 202 -22.18 17.78 -19.36
C ILE A 202 -22.13 18.63 -20.65
N GLN A 203 -22.83 19.76 -20.70
CA GLN A 203 -22.80 20.66 -21.86
C GLN A 203 -21.42 21.29 -22.05
N VAL A 204 -20.77 21.67 -20.95
CA VAL A 204 -19.40 22.20 -20.96
C VAL A 204 -18.42 21.12 -21.43
N PHE A 205 -18.53 19.90 -20.91
CA PHE A 205 -17.70 18.75 -21.31
C PHE A 205 -17.76 18.53 -22.82
N GLN A 206 -18.97 18.40 -23.39
CA GLN A 206 -19.16 18.23 -24.84
C GLN A 206 -18.61 19.41 -25.66
N SER A 207 -18.69 20.63 -25.11
CA SER A 207 -18.15 21.82 -25.78
C SER A 207 -16.63 21.86 -25.78
N ILE A 208 -15.98 21.34 -24.73
CA ILE A 208 -14.52 21.18 -24.65
C ILE A 208 -14.08 20.04 -25.59
N GLU A 209 -14.79 18.92 -25.58
CA GLU A 209 -14.50 17.76 -26.43
C GLU A 209 -14.47 18.15 -27.92
N LYS A 210 -15.45 18.94 -28.37
CA LYS A 210 -15.49 19.49 -29.74
C LYS A 210 -14.31 20.40 -30.11
N LYS A 211 -13.60 20.95 -29.13
CA LYS A 211 -12.42 21.81 -29.36
C LYS A 211 -11.12 21.02 -29.42
N PHE A 212 -11.13 19.75 -29.03
CA PHE A 212 -10.01 18.82 -29.24
C PHE A 212 -10.02 18.17 -30.62
N SER A 213 -11.18 18.15 -31.29
CA SER A 213 -11.34 17.72 -32.69
C SER A 213 -10.96 18.82 -33.66
#